data_AF-A0A1J3IM43-F1
#
_entry.id   AF-A0A1J3IM43-F1
#
_cell.length_a   1.000
_cell.length_b   1.000
_cell.length_c   1.000
_cell.angle_alpha   90.00
_cell.angle_beta   90.00
_cell.angle_gamma   90.00
#
_symmetry.space_group_name_H-M   'P 1'
#
loop_
_entity.id
_entity.type
_entity.pdbx_description
1 polymer ?
#
loop_
_entity_poly.entity_id
_entity_poly.type
_entity_poly.pdbx_seq_one_letter_code
_entity_poly.pdbx_strand_id
1 'polypeptide(L)'
;LLSGCHVLEELFLISLSWFYWESCTLSVPTLKRLTLCIEDHHESPESVTFDTPALVYFEYSDTVALKYAKVNFDSLVEASLRLKVGYKEAGYVIELLENGEEYMGG
;
A
#
# COMPACT_ATOMS: atom_id res chain seq x y z
N LEU A 1 0.05 18.74 -3.63
CA LEU A 1 1.49 18.87 -3.95
C LEU A 1 1.79 18.35 -5.35
N LEU A 2 1.66 17.04 -5.62
CA LEU A 2 1.95 16.45 -6.94
C LEU A 2 1.07 17.03 -8.06
N SER A 3 -0.21 17.29 -7.78
CA SER A 3 -1.14 17.93 -8.71
C SER A 3 -0.76 19.36 -9.11
N GLY A 4 0.13 20.04 -8.36
CA GLY A 4 0.62 21.37 -8.69
C GLY A 4 1.91 21.37 -9.51
N CYS A 5 2.53 20.21 -9.72
CA CYS A 5 3.81 20.08 -10.40
C CYS A 5 3.64 19.32 -11.72
N HIS A 6 3.17 20.02 -12.75
CA HIS A 6 2.83 19.42 -14.05
C HIS A 6 4.03 18.91 -14.86
N VAL A 7 5.26 19.20 -14.43
CA VAL A 7 6.50 18.80 -15.09
C VAL A 7 7.24 17.69 -14.33
N LEU A 8 6.59 17.09 -13.33
CA LEU A 8 7.23 16.11 -12.48
C LEU A 8 7.50 14.81 -13.26
N GLU A 9 8.78 14.54 -13.52
CA GLU A 9 9.21 13.32 -14.20
C GLU A 9 9.79 12.27 -13.24
N GLU A 10 10.19 12.67 -12.04
CA GLU A 10 10.83 11.77 -11.07
C GLU A 10 10.32 12.03 -9.65
N LEU A 11 9.97 10.96 -8.95
CA LEU A 11 9.42 11.00 -7.60
C LEU A 11 10.01 9.88 -6.74
N PHE A 12 10.53 10.28 -5.57
CA PHE A 12 10.99 9.37 -4.54
C PHE A 12 10.11 9.54 -3.30
N LEU A 13 9.49 8.45 -2.87
CA LEU A 13 8.75 8.34 -1.63
C LEU A 13 9.39 7.19 -0.83
N ILE A 14 10.18 7.56 0.18
CA ILE A 14 10.94 6.63 1.01
C ILE A 14 10.45 6.72 2.46
N SER A 15 10.61 5.63 3.21
CA SER A 15 10.25 5.55 4.63
C SER A 15 8.78 5.92 4.89
N LEU A 16 7.89 5.52 3.98
CA LEU A 16 6.46 5.72 4.15
C LEU A 16 5.89 4.69 5.11
N SER A 17 4.89 5.12 5.89
CA SER A 17 4.09 4.23 6.72
C SER A 17 2.59 4.30 6.41
N TRP A 18 1.96 3.14 6.24
CA TRP A 18 0.54 2.92 5.95
C TRP A 18 -0.39 3.08 7.15
N PHE A 19 0.10 3.44 8.34
CA PHE A 19 -0.68 3.41 9.61
C PHE A 19 -2.04 4.14 9.58
N TYR A 20 -2.33 4.95 8.56
CA TYR A 20 -3.57 5.70 8.44
C TYR A 20 -4.24 5.63 7.07
N TRP A 21 -3.72 4.88 6.10
CA TRP A 21 -4.19 4.93 4.70
C TRP A 21 -4.78 3.59 4.28
N GLU A 22 -6.11 3.51 4.24
CA GLU A 22 -6.83 2.33 3.72
C GLU A 22 -6.55 2.09 2.23
N SER A 23 -6.31 3.16 1.47
CA SER A 23 -6.01 3.08 0.05
C SER A 23 -4.99 4.13 -0.40
N CYS A 24 -4.25 3.80 -1.47
CA CYS A 24 -3.34 4.75 -2.12
C CYS A 24 -3.65 4.85 -3.59
N THR A 25 -3.66 6.08 -4.10
CA THR A 25 -3.77 6.37 -5.53
C THR A 25 -2.64 7.29 -5.94
N LEU A 26 -1.82 6.84 -6.89
CA LEU A 26 -0.81 7.65 -7.54
C LEU A 26 -1.17 7.85 -9.00
N SER A 27 -1.50 9.09 -9.37
CA SER A 27 -1.88 9.46 -10.74
C SER A 27 -1.09 10.68 -11.18
N VAL A 28 0.05 10.45 -11.83
CA VAL A 28 0.94 11.50 -12.34
C VAL A 28 1.32 11.15 -13.79
N PRO A 29 0.63 11.70 -14.79
CA PRO A 29 0.78 11.29 -16.18
C PRO A 29 2.15 11.57 -16.80
N THR A 30 2.92 12.49 -16.21
CA THR A 30 4.26 12.88 -16.69
C THR A 30 5.40 12.10 -16.05
N LEU A 31 5.09 11.28 -15.03
CA LEU A 31 6.10 10.62 -14.22
C LEU A 31 6.78 9.52 -15.01
N LYS A 32 8.12 9.57 -15.10
CA LYS A 32 8.97 8.60 -15.80
C LYS A 32 9.73 7.69 -14.85
N ARG A 33 10.06 8.15 -13.64
CA ARG A 33 10.67 7.32 -12.60
C ARG A 33 9.94 7.47 -11.28
N LEU A 34 9.65 6.33 -10.66
CA LEU A 34 9.03 6.24 -9.34
C LEU A 34 9.85 5.32 -8.46
N THR A 35 10.20 5.79 -7.27
CA THR A 35 10.65 4.96 -6.15
C THR A 35 9.64 5.06 -5.02
N LEU A 36 9.07 3.94 -4.61
CA LEU A 36 8.11 3.84 -3.53
C LEU A 36 8.59 2.76 -2.55
N CYS A 37 9.15 3.19 -1.42
CA CYS A 37 9.67 2.30 -0.39
C CYS A 37 8.90 2.50 0.91
N ILE A 38 8.11 1.50 1.26
CA ILE A 38 7.32 1.44 2.48
C ILE A 38 8.14 0.74 3.56
N GLU A 39 8.17 1.33 4.75
CA GLU A 39 8.79 0.73 5.94
C GLU A 39 7.78 -0.07 6.75
N ASP A 40 8.16 -1.30 7.07
CA ASP A 40 7.67 -2.06 8.22
C ASP A 40 6.14 -2.12 8.49
N HIS A 41 5.35 -2.45 7.47
CA HIS A 41 3.94 -2.78 7.65
C HIS A 41 3.69 -4.29 7.59
N HIS A 42 3.09 -4.88 8.62
CA HIS A 42 2.67 -6.29 8.57
C HIS A 42 1.36 -6.46 7.80
N GLU A 43 0.52 -5.43 7.78
CA GLU A 43 -0.76 -5.44 7.10
C GLU A 43 -0.64 -5.09 5.62
N SER A 44 -1.47 -5.75 4.81
CA SER A 44 -1.66 -5.41 3.41
C SER A 44 -2.53 -4.16 3.28
N PRO A 45 -2.14 -3.16 2.46
CA PRO A 45 -3.04 -2.07 2.12
C PRO A 45 -4.29 -2.62 1.42
N GLU A 46 -5.47 -2.05 1.67
CA GLU A 46 -6.71 -2.61 1.13
C GLU A 46 -6.79 -2.46 -0.38
N SER A 47 -6.39 -1.28 -0.88
CA SER A 47 -6.41 -1.01 -2.32
C SER A 47 -5.31 -0.05 -2.75
N VAL A 48 -4.61 -0.42 -3.82
CA VAL A 48 -3.59 0.42 -4.46
C VAL A 48 -3.98 0.71 -5.91
N THR A 49 -3.76 1.95 -6.36
CA THR A 49 -3.95 2.37 -7.74
C THR A 49 -2.73 3.10 -8.27
N PHE A 50 -2.24 2.66 -9.42
CA PHE A 50 -1.23 3.36 -10.21
C PHE A 50 -1.84 3.77 -11.56
N ASP A 51 -1.92 5.08 -11.79
CA ASP A 51 -2.32 5.67 -13.07
C ASP A 51 -1.22 6.57 -13.62
N THR A 52 -0.12 5.95 -14.05
CA THR A 52 1.11 6.63 -14.47
C THR A 52 1.56 6.06 -15.81
N PRO A 53 0.85 6.35 -16.91
CA PRO A 53 1.10 5.71 -18.22
C PRO A 53 2.50 5.99 -18.78
N ALA A 54 3.12 7.12 -18.43
CA ALA A 54 4.45 7.50 -18.88
C ALA A 54 5.59 6.91 -18.02
N LEU A 55 5.27 6.08 -17.01
CA LEU A 55 6.27 5.53 -16.10
C LEU A 55 7.18 4.56 -16.86
N VAL A 56 8.50 4.78 -16.80
CA VAL A 56 9.51 3.98 -17.49
C VAL A 56 10.28 3.09 -16.51
N TYR A 57 10.57 3.61 -15.31
CA TYR A 57 11.32 2.92 -14.27
C TYR A 57 10.55 2.91 -12.95
N PHE A 58 10.35 1.72 -12.37
CA PHE A 58 9.64 1.57 -11.12
C PHE A 58 10.45 0.78 -10.10
N GLU A 59 10.73 1.39 -8.94
CA GLU A 59 11.23 0.70 -7.76
C GLU A 59 10.16 0.70 -6.68
N TYR A 60 9.77 -0.48 -6.21
CA TYR A 60 8.67 -0.64 -5.26
C TYR A 60 9.02 -1.66 -4.18
N SER A 61 8.88 -1.27 -2.92
CA SER A 61 9.07 -2.14 -1.77
C SER A 61 7.90 -1.97 -0.81
N ASP A 62 7.14 -3.04 -0.57
CA ASP A 62 5.90 -2.98 0.24
C ASP A 62 5.37 -4.37 0.61
N THR A 63 4.32 -4.40 1.43
CA THR A 63 3.39 -5.51 1.54
C THR A 63 2.44 -5.52 0.35
N VAL A 64 2.21 -6.70 -0.24
CA VAL A 64 1.27 -6.86 -1.36
C VAL A 64 -0.12 -6.37 -0.95
N ALA A 65 -0.71 -5.50 -1.75
CA ALA A 65 -2.07 -4.98 -1.53
C ALA A 65 -3.11 -6.09 -1.69
N LEU A 66 -4.20 -6.01 -0.94
CA LEU A 66 -5.34 -6.93 -1.11
C LEU A 66 -5.97 -6.78 -2.49
N LYS A 67 -5.96 -5.55 -3.03
CA LYS A 67 -6.47 -5.22 -4.36
C LYS A 67 -5.60 -4.18 -5.05
N TYR A 68 -5.38 -4.38 -6.35
CA TYR A 68 -4.89 -3.33 -7.24
C TYR A 68 -6.04 -2.86 -8.12
N ALA A 69 -6.64 -1.72 -7.81
CA ALA A 69 -7.87 -1.28 -8.47
C ALA A 69 -7.62 -0.81 -9.92
N LYS A 70 -6.46 -0.21 -10.19
CA LYS A 70 -5.97 0.08 -11.54
C LYS A 70 -4.45 0.07 -11.53
N VAL A 71 -3.86 -0.50 -12.58
CA VAL A 71 -2.42 -0.49 -12.83
C VAL A 71 -2.22 -0.09 -14.28
N ASN A 72 -1.76 1.13 -14.50
CA ASN A 72 -1.46 1.69 -15.81
C ASN A 72 0.03 2.01 -15.87
N PHE A 73 0.75 1.15 -16.58
CA PHE A 73 2.20 1.14 -16.76
C PHE A 73 2.57 0.97 -18.24
N ASP A 74 1.81 1.62 -19.13
CA ASP A 74 1.90 1.43 -20.59
C ASP A 74 3.32 1.64 -21.17
N SER A 75 4.13 2.51 -20.54
CA SER A 75 5.50 2.82 -20.98
C SER A 75 6.59 2.14 -20.15
N LEU A 76 6.25 1.22 -19.25
CA LEU A 76 7.20 0.67 -18.28
C LEU A 76 8.21 -0.25 -18.96
N VAL A 77 9.48 0.05 -18.75
CA VAL A 77 10.60 -0.72 -19.29
C VAL A 77 11.22 -1.61 -18.22
N GLU A 78 11.33 -1.11 -16.99
CA GLU A 78 11.99 -1.82 -15.90
C GLU A 78 11.25 -1.65 -14.57
N ALA A 79 11.12 -2.76 -13.84
CA ALA A 79 10.56 -2.80 -12.50
C ALA A 79 11.49 -3.57 -11.54
N SER A 80 11.78 -2.98 -10.40
CA SER A 80 12.47 -3.60 -9.26
C SER A 80 11.50 -3.69 -8.09
N LEU A 81 11.02 -4.90 -7.81
CA LEU A 81 9.95 -5.15 -6.83
C LEU A 81 10.49 -5.94 -5.64
N ARG A 82 10.24 -5.45 -4.43
CA ARG A 82 10.57 -6.10 -3.15
C ARG A 82 9.30 -6.23 -2.32
N LEU A 83 8.54 -7.29 -2.59
CA LEU A 83 7.21 -7.47 -2.03
C LEU A 83 7.19 -8.55 -0.93
N LYS A 84 6.43 -8.30 0.13
CA LYS A 84 6.11 -9.29 1.17
C LYS A 84 4.62 -9.58 1.24
N VAL A 85 4.25 -10.79 1.63
CA VAL A 85 2.85 -11.13 1.91
C VAL A 85 2.45 -10.53 3.25
N GLY A 86 1.33 -9.81 3.27
CA GLY A 86 0.77 -9.28 4.50
C GLY A 86 -0.02 -10.33 5.24
N TYR A 87 -0.01 -10.25 6.56
CA TYR A 87 -0.88 -11.04 7.40
C TYR A 87 -1.74 -10.05 8.17
N LYS A 88 -3.06 -10.20 8.10
CA LYS A 88 -3.90 -9.61 9.14
C LYS A 88 -3.61 -10.40 10.41
N GLU A 89 -3.11 -9.74 11.44
CA GLU A 89 -3.17 -10.32 12.77
C GLU A 89 -4.65 -10.65 13.02
N ALA A 90 -4.97 -11.94 13.12
CA ALA A 90 -6.27 -12.35 13.60
C ALA A 90 -6.40 -11.73 14.99
N GLY A 91 -7.15 -10.63 15.07
CA GLY A 91 -7.23 -9.82 16.28
C GLY A 91 -7.46 -10.71 17.48
N TYR A 92 -6.76 -10.43 18.58
CA TYR A 92 -7.20 -10.88 19.88
C TYR A 92 -8.65 -10.43 20.05
N VAL A 93 -9.60 -11.34 19.83
CA VAL A 93 -10.96 -11.17 20.28
C VAL A 93 -10.85 -11.26 21.80
N ILE A 94 -10.58 -10.13 22.45
CA ILE A 94 -10.94 -10.01 23.85
C ILE A 94 -12.47 -9.92 23.80
N GLU A 95 -13.14 -11.06 23.98
CA GLU A 95 -14.56 -11.11 24.28
C GLU A 95 -14.79 -10.36 25.59
N LEU A 96 -14.83 -9.03 25.54
CA LEU A 96 -15.48 -8.20 26.53
C LEU A 96 -16.95 -8.08 26.17
N LEU A 97 -17.63 -9.22 26.09
CA LEU A 97 -19.05 -9.31 26.35
C LEU A 97 -19.13 -9.99 27.71
N GLU A 98 -19.13 -9.22 28.80
CA GLU A 98 -20.40 -8.80 29.40
C GLU A 98 -21.47 -9.89 29.22
N ASN A 99 -21.35 -10.98 29.98
CA ASN A 99 -22.49 -11.74 30.49
C ASN A 99 -21.99 -12.57 31.67
N GLY A 100 -22.36 -12.13 32.88
CA GLY A 100 -22.26 -12.99 34.04
C GLY A 100 -23.18 -14.18 33.86
N GLU A 101 -22.60 -15.38 33.77
CA GLU A 101 -23.27 -16.60 34.19
C GLU A 101 -22.30 -17.41 35.06
N GLU A 102 -22.76 -17.71 36.27
CA GLU A 102 -22.13 -18.60 37.22
C GLU A 102 -21.86 -19.96 36.57
N TYR A 103 -20.62 -20.43 36.63
CA TYR A 103 -20.33 -21.85 36.46
C TYR A 103 -20.21 -22.50 37.84
N MET A 104 -21.32 -23.09 38.28
CA MET A 104 -21.37 -24.11 39.34
C MET A 104 -21.18 -25.50 38.71
N GLY A 105 -20.23 -26.28 39.25
CA GLY A 105 -20.11 -27.74 39.06
C GLY A 105 -18.90 -28.18 38.23
N GLY A 106 -18.01 -29.05 38.69
CA GLY A 106 -17.93 -29.80 39.96
C GLY A 106 -16.55 -30.42 40.16
#